data_AF-A0A420BKM1-F1
#
_entry.id   AF-A0A420BKM1-F1
#
_cell.length_a   1.000
_cell.length_b   1.000
_cell.length_c   1.000
_cell.angle_alpha   90.00
_cell.angle_beta   90.00
_cell.angle_gamma   90.00
#
_symmetry.space_group_name_H-M   'P 1'
#
loop_
_entity.id
_entity.type
_entity.pdbx_description
1 polymer ?
#
loop_
_entity_poly.entity_id
_entity_poly.type
_entity_poly.pdbx_seq_one_letter_code
_entity_poly.pdbx_strand_id
1 'polypeptide(L)' 'MKNGKNIIEILDNRYSAYLEEEGKWLNEGFRNIFIEKEAKRENLKIPVYLMLPKEIRACVDQLLSGEGSLISAVS' A
#
# COMPACT_ATOMS: atom_id res chain seq x y z
N MET A 1 -14.60 -10.94 4.71
CA MET A 1 -13.54 -10.51 3.77
C MET A 1 -12.70 -9.44 4.46
N LYS A 2 -11.43 -9.72 4.79
CA LYS A 2 -10.51 -8.78 5.44
C LYS A 2 -9.41 -8.40 4.44
N ASN A 3 -9.76 -7.74 3.34
CA ASN A 3 -8.79 -7.35 2.30
C ASN A 3 -7.83 -6.23 2.75
N GLY A 4 -8.22 -5.42 3.74
CA GLY A 4 -7.42 -4.25 4.15
C GLY A 4 -6.08 -4.59 4.80
N LYS A 5 -5.97 -5.68 5.56
CA LYS A 5 -4.69 -6.13 6.13
C LYS A 5 -3.71 -6.62 5.05
N ASN A 6 -4.24 -7.22 3.99
CA ASN A 6 -3.45 -7.85 2.94
C ASN A 6 -2.72 -6.79 2.08
N ILE A 7 -3.35 -5.65 1.80
CA ILE A 7 -2.74 -4.58 0.99
C ILE A 7 -1.49 -3.99 1.67
N ILE A 8 -1.57 -3.67 2.95
CA ILE A 8 -0.44 -3.10 3.70
C ILE A 8 0.73 -4.08 3.73
N GLU A 9 0.46 -5.36 4.01
CA GLU A 9 1.48 -6.39 4.06
C GLU A 9 2.14 -6.64 2.68
N ILE A 10 1.35 -6.62 1.59
CA ILE A 10 1.88 -6.68 0.23
C ILE A 10 2.84 -5.51 -0.02
N LEU A 11 2.44 -4.29 0.34
CA LEU A 11 3.26 -3.10 0.11
C LEU A 11 4.54 -3.13 0.94
N ASP A 12 4.45 -3.46 2.23
CA ASP A 12 5.60 -3.56 3.14
C ASP A 12 6.60 -4.62 2.65
N ASN A 13 6.13 -5.78 2.20
CA ASN A 13 6.99 -6.84 1.65
C ASN A 13 7.59 -6.48 0.30
N ARG A 14 6.79 -5.90 -0.61
CA ARG A 14 7.24 -5.56 -1.98
C ARG A 14 8.23 -4.42 -2.01
N TYR A 15 8.08 -3.46 -1.09
CA TYR A 15 8.88 -2.24 -1.05
C TYR A 15 9.67 -2.12 0.26
N SER A 16 10.08 -3.25 0.84
CA SER A 16 10.89 -3.30 2.07
C SER A 16 12.19 -2.52 1.93
N ALA A 17 12.92 -2.69 0.82
CA ALA A 17 14.13 -1.94 0.54
C ALA A 17 13.90 -0.42 0.52
N TYR A 18 12.80 0.03 -0.10
CA TYR A 18 12.42 1.44 -0.05
C TYR A 18 12.16 1.90 1.39
N LEU A 19 11.43 1.13 2.21
CA LEU A 19 11.18 1.47 3.62
C LEU A 19 12.49 1.59 4.43
N GLU A 20 13.48 0.75 4.13
CA GLU A 20 14.78 0.73 4.80
C GLU A 20 15.73 1.85 4.34
N GLU A 21 15.57 2.37 3.13
CA GLU A 21 16.50 3.38 2.58
C GLU A 21 15.88 4.79 2.57
N GLU A 22 14.80 4.98 1.79
CA GLU A 22 14.21 6.30 1.52
C GLU A 22 12.91 6.54 2.31
N GLY A 23 12.17 5.48 2.61
CA GLY A 23 10.85 5.46 3.20
C GLY A 23 10.82 5.50 4.73
N LYS A 24 11.96 5.71 5.41
CA LYS A 24 12.06 5.72 6.88
C LYS A 24 11.10 6.71 7.55
N TRP A 25 10.74 7.77 6.85
CA TRP A 25 9.78 8.78 7.30
C TRP A 25 8.35 8.23 7.46
N LEU A 26 8.03 7.08 6.85
CA LEU A 26 6.77 6.38 7.06
C LEU A 26 6.68 5.74 8.46
N ASN A 27 7.81 5.60 9.17
CA ASN A 27 7.99 5.07 10.53
C ASN A 27 7.49 3.63 10.71
N GLU A 28 6.19 3.42 10.54
CA GLU A 28 5.51 2.13 10.69
C GLU A 28 5.16 1.47 9.35
N GLY A 29 5.87 1.80 8.27
CA GLY A 29 5.63 1.28 6.92
C GLY A 29 4.39 1.86 6.24
N PHE A 30 3.85 1.13 5.27
CA PHE A 30 2.71 1.57 4.46
C PHE A 30 1.39 1.61 5.24
N ARG A 31 1.33 1.13 6.48
CA ARG A 31 0.14 1.41 7.31
C ARG A 31 -0.03 2.91 7.59
N ASN A 32 1.06 3.67 7.57
CA ASN A 32 1.02 5.08 7.91
C ASN A 32 0.49 5.98 6.77
N ILE A 33 0.38 5.45 5.55
CA ILE A 33 -0.30 6.16 4.44
C ILE A 33 -1.83 6.12 4.58
N PHE A 34 -2.37 5.36 5.54
CA PHE A 34 -3.80 5.23 5.79
C PHE A 34 -4.23 5.84 7.13
N ILE A 35 -5.41 6.44 7.16
CA ILE A 35 -6.16 6.86 8.34
C ILE A 35 -6.63 5.59 9.08
N GLU A 36 -6.52 5.60 10.41
CA GLU A 36 -6.88 4.47 11.28
C GLU A 36 -6.21 3.13 10.92
N LYS A 37 -5.13 3.17 10.12
CA LYS A 37 -4.42 1.99 9.62
C LYS A 37 -5.31 1.06 8.77
N GLU A 38 -6.37 1.59 8.18
CA GLU A 38 -7.30 0.85 7.31
C GLU A 38 -7.01 1.12 5.83
N ALA A 39 -6.60 0.08 5.08
CA ALA A 39 -6.28 0.19 3.65
C ALA A 39 -7.54 0.33 2.77
N LYS A 40 -8.11 1.54 2.77
CA LYS A 40 -9.21 1.95 1.90
C LYS A 40 -8.84 3.25 1.20
N ARG A 41 -9.41 3.48 0.01
CA ARG A 41 -9.14 4.69 -0.77
C ARG A 41 -9.57 5.96 -0.03
N GLU A 42 -10.73 5.91 0.63
CA GLU A 42 -11.24 7.00 1.48
C GLU A 42 -10.33 7.31 2.68
N ASN A 43 -9.54 6.33 3.12
CA ASN A 43 -8.62 6.47 4.24
C ASN A 43 -7.20 6.85 3.81
N LEU A 44 -6.93 7.11 2.52
CA LEU A 44 -5.60 7.55 2.10
C LEU A 44 -5.30 8.95 2.64
N LYS A 45 -4.18 9.09 3.35
CA LYS A 45 -3.62 10.39 3.70
C LYS A 45 -2.97 10.98 2.45
N ILE A 46 -3.75 11.71 1.65
CA ILE A 46 -3.32 12.27 0.36
C ILE A 46 -1.94 12.95 0.41
N PRO A 47 -1.60 13.79 1.42
CA PRO A 47 -0.28 14.42 1.48
C PRO A 47 0.87 13.39 1.57
N VAL A 48 0.68 12.34 2.39
CA VAL A 48 1.66 11.25 2.58
C VAL A 48 1.75 10.41 1.30
N TYR A 49 0.60 10.06 0.71
CA TYR A 49 0.55 9.31 -0.53
C TYR A 49 1.28 10.03 -1.67
N LEU A 50 1.11 11.35 -1.83
CA LEU A 50 1.75 12.12 -2.90
C LEU A 50 3.27 12.24 -2.75
N MET A 51 3.82 12.05 -1.55
CA MET A 51 5.27 11.99 -1.32
C MET A 51 5.89 10.66 -1.78
N LEU A 52 5.08 9.63 -2.03
CA LEU A 52 5.58 8.35 -2.49
C LEU A 52 6.05 8.41 -3.95
N PRO A 53 7.10 7.64 -4.30
CA PRO A 53 7.49 7.39 -5.68
C PRO A 53 6.30 7.00 -6.56
N LYS A 54 6.33 7.44 -7.82
CA LYS A 54 5.23 7.21 -8.79
C LYS A 54 4.89 5.72 -8.96
N GLU A 55 5.89 4.85 -8.94
CA GLU A 55 5.70 3.40 -9.06
C GLU A 55 4.92 2.84 -7.86
N ILE A 56 5.30 3.23 -6.65
CA ILE A 56 4.65 2.80 -5.41
C ILE A 56 3.20 3.29 -5.38
N ARG A 57 2.96 4.54 -5.79
CA ARG A 57 1.60 5.09 -5.92
C ARG A 57 0.73 4.28 -6.88
N ALA A 58 1.27 3.93 -8.05
CA ALA A 58 0.55 3.11 -9.03
C ALA A 58 0.22 1.71 -8.47
N CYS A 59 1.13 1.11 -7.69
CA CYS A 59 0.86 -0.16 -7.03
C CYS A 59 -0.24 -0.04 -5.95
N VAL A 60 -0.21 1.02 -5.14
CA VAL A 60 -1.26 1.33 -4.15
C VAL A 60 -2.62 1.47 -4.85
N ASP A 61 -2.69 2.21 -5.96
CA ASP A 61 -3.93 2.40 -6.71
C ASP A 61 -4.47 1.09 -7.30
N GLN A 62 -3.61 0.23 -7.84
CA GLN A 62 -4.00 -1.09 -8.34
C GLN A 62 -4.57 -1.99 -7.24
N LEU A 63 -3.89 -2.03 -6.09
CA LEU A 63 -4.31 -2.85 -4.94
C LEU A 63 -5.64 -2.36 -4.35
N LEU A 64 -5.84 -1.04 -4.28
CA LEU A 64 -7.08 -0.44 -3.78
C LEU A 64 -8.25 -0.52 -4.77
N SER A 65 -7.97 -0.58 -6.07
CA SER A 65 -9.01 -0.72 -7.10
C SER A 65 -9.57 -2.14 -7.20
N GLY A 66 -9.00 -3.11 -6.46
CA GLY A 66 -9.47 -4.50 -6.46
C GLY A 66 -9.12 -5.30 -7.72
N GLU A 67 -8.46 -4.69 -8.70
CA GLU A 67 -7.99 -5.36 -9.92
C GLU A 67 -6.82 -6.34 -9.68
N GLY A 68 -6.28 -6.39 -8.46
CA GLY A 68 -5.32 -7.41 -8.04
C GLY A 68 -5.89 -8.82 -7.77
N SER A 69 -7.21 -9.04 -7.96
CA SER A 69 -7.87 -10.33 -7.68
C SER A 69 -7.98 -11.29 -8.88
N LEU A 70 -7.15 -11.16 -9.93
CA LEU A 70 -7.26 -12.00 -11.15
C LEU A 70 -6.05 -12.88 -11.50
N ILE A 71 -5.08 -13.09 -10.60
CA ILE A 71 -3.94 -14.01 -10.87
C ILE A 71 -3.82 -15.20 -9.91
N SER A 72 -4.93 -15.69 -9.35
CA SER A 72 -4.95 -17.02 -8.72
C SER A 72 -6.31 -17.71 -8.81
N ALA A 73 -6.79 -17.87 -10.04
CA ALA A 73 -7.89 -18.77 -10.37
C ALA A 73 -7.60 -19.55 -11.66
N VAL A 74 -6.38 -20.10 -11.77
CA VAL A 74 -6.05 -21.19 -12.70
C VAL A 74 -4.95 -22.06 -12.08
N SER A 75 -5.35 -23.09 -11.35
CA SER A 75 -4.72 -24.43 -11.30
C SER A 75 -5.65 -25.37 -10.54
#